data_AF-A0A433HW79-F1
#
_entry.id   AF-A0A433HW79-F1
#
_cell.length_a   1.000
_cell.length_b   1.000
_cell.length_c   1.000
_cell.angle_alpha   90.00
_cell.angle_beta   90.00
_cell.angle_gamma   90.00
#
_symmetry.space_group_name_H-M   'P 1'
#
loop_
_entity.id
_entity.type
_entity.pdbx_description
1 polymer ?
#
loop_
_entity_poly.entity_id
_entity_poly.type
_entity_poly.pdbx_seq_one_letter_code
_entity_poly.pdbx_strand_id
1 'polypeptide(L)' 'MAHIYSKGWFIRQLRDAGMTRHPIEGRKLKLYKTYVLRNLYAEFIEGQQ' A
#
# COMPACT_ATOMS: atom_id res chain seq x y z
N MET A 1 11.02 5.11 12.24
CA MET A 1 9.66 5.65 11.95
C MET A 1 9.57 5.91 10.44
N ALA A 2 8.48 5.53 9.77
CA ALA A 2 8.31 5.87 8.36
C ALA A 2 7.68 7.26 8.25
N HIS A 3 8.24 8.14 7.41
CA HIS A 3 7.66 9.46 7.14
C HIS A 3 6.28 9.29 6.49
N ILE A 4 5.31 10.14 6.85
CA ILE A 4 3.96 10.12 6.28
C ILE A 4 4.06 10.25 4.76
N TYR A 5 3.27 9.46 4.02
CA TYR A 5 3.30 9.32 2.55
C TYR A 5 4.62 8.82 1.93
N SER A 6 5.57 8.34 2.75
CA SER A 6 6.71 7.60 2.21
C SER A 6 6.30 6.19 1.75
N LYS A 7 7.15 5.55 0.96
CA LYS A 7 6.96 4.16 0.54
C LYS A 7 6.71 3.22 1.74
N GLY A 8 7.49 3.39 2.81
CA GLY A 8 7.34 2.59 4.04
C GLY A 8 6.02 2.84 4.75
N TRP A 9 5.51 4.07 4.70
CA TRP A 9 4.22 4.44 5.27
C TRP A 9 3.07 3.77 4.51
N PHE A 10 3.05 3.83 3.17
CA PHE A 10 2.04 3.12 2.38
C PHE A 10 2.08 1.60 2.59
N ILE A 11 3.27 0.99 2.63
CA ILE A 11 3.39 -0.45 2.91
C ILE A 11 2.82 -0.80 4.29
N ARG A 12 3.02 0.08 5.29
CA ARG A 12 2.47 -0.11 6.62
C ARG A 12 0.95 0.00 6.60
N GLN A 13 0.37 1.05 6.02
CA GLN A 13 -1.08 1.22 5.92
C GLN A 13 -1.74 0.04 5.20
N LEU A 14 -1.20 -0.38 4.06
CA LEU A 14 -1.71 -1.55 3.32
C LEU A 14 -1.60 -2.84 4.14
N ARG A 15 -0.49 -3.03 4.87
CA ARG A 15 -0.32 -4.20 5.75
C ARG A 15 -1.30 -4.18 6.93
N ASP A 16 -1.54 -3.02 7.53
CA ASP A 16 -2.47 -2.85 8.64
C ASP A 16 -3.91 -3.13 8.17
N ALA A 17 -4.22 -2.86 6.89
CA ALA A 17 -5.45 -3.29 6.22
C ALA A 17 -5.48 -4.77 5.78
N GLY A 18 -4.48 -5.58 6.17
CA GLY A 18 -4.39 -7.01 5.82
C GLY A 18 -3.77 -7.31 4.45
N MET A 19 -3.39 -6.29 3.67
CA MET A 19 -2.80 -6.45 2.35
C MET A 19 -1.27 -6.56 2.46
N THR A 20 -0.73 -7.75 2.20
CA THR A 20 0.73 -8.00 2.17
C THR A 20 1.27 -8.19 0.75
N ARG A 21 0.37 -8.42 -0.20
CA ARG A 21 0.64 -8.70 -1.61
C ARG A 21 -0.32 -7.90 -2.48
N HIS A 22 0.10 -7.60 -3.70
CA HIS A 22 -0.76 -6.94 -4.68
C HIS A 22 -1.96 -7.85 -5.02
N PRO A 23 -3.20 -7.33 -5.04
CA PRO A 23 -4.40 -8.15 -5.25
C PRO A 23 -4.43 -8.83 -6.62
N ILE A 24 -3.95 -8.15 -7.66
CA ILE A 24 -3.91 -8.67 -9.04
C ILE A 24 -2.67 -9.55 -9.31
N GLU A 25 -1.46 -8.99 -9.19
CA GLU A 25 -0.22 -9.71 -9.54
C GLU A 25 0.27 -10.69 -8.45
N GLY A 26 -0.21 -10.60 -7.21
CA GLY A 26 0.19 -11.49 -6.12
C GLY A 26 1.63 -11.30 -5.59
N ARG A 27 2.40 -10.30 -6.08
CA ARG A 27 3.77 -10.04 -5.62
C ARG A 27 3.79 -9.22 -4.33
N LYS A 28 4.91 -9.26 -3.60
CA LYS A 28 5.10 -8.51 -2.35
C LYS A 28 5.04 -7.00 -2.59
N LEU A 29 4.32 -6.26 -1.76
CA LEU A 29 4.16 -4.79 -1.87
C LEU A 29 5.49 -4.02 -1.95
N LYS A 30 6.54 -4.52 -1.28
CA LYS A 30 7.87 -3.88 -1.28
C LYS A 30 8.51 -3.78 -2.67
N LEU A 31 8.13 -4.64 -3.61
CA LEU A 31 8.68 -4.67 -4.97
C LEU A 31 8.09 -3.58 -5.86
N TYR A 32 6.95 -3.01 -5.48
CA TYR A 32 6.29 -1.98 -6.25
C TYR A 32 6.87 -0.59 -5.96
N LYS A 33 6.69 0.30 -6.94
CA LYS A 33 7.01 1.72 -6.82
C LYS A 33 5.99 2.42 -5.92
N THR A 34 6.39 3.54 -5.32
CA THR A 34 5.54 4.29 -4.38
C THR A 34 4.19 4.70 -4.98
N TYR A 35 4.14 5.09 -6.26
CA TYR A 35 2.88 5.48 -6.90
C TYR A 35 1.87 4.33 -6.98
N VAL A 36 2.34 3.07 -7.15
CA VAL A 36 1.46 1.90 -7.15
C VAL A 36 0.86 1.69 -5.76
N LEU A 37 1.68 1.82 -4.72
CA LEU A 37 1.23 1.71 -3.34
C LEU A 37 0.28 2.82 -2.95
N ARG A 38 0.49 4.05 -3.46
CA ARG A 38 -0.43 5.17 -3.29
C ARG A 38 -1.78 4.86 -3.93
N ASN A 39 -1.80 4.33 -5.15
CA ASN A 39 -3.05 3.97 -5.82
C ASN A 39 -3.79 2.86 -5.07
N LEU A 40 -3.08 1.81 -4.63
CA LEU A 40 -3.67 0.76 -3.80
C LEU A 40 -4.24 1.33 -2.48
N TYR A 41 -3.52 2.27 -1.86
CA TYR A 41 -4.02 2.93 -0.66
C TYR A 41 -5.30 3.73 -0.95
N ALA A 42 -5.32 4.49 -2.05
CA ALA A 42 -6.51 5.25 -2.45
C ALA A 42 -7.70 4.33 -2.75
N GLU A 43 -7.49 3.24 -3.48
CA GLU A 43 -8.54 2.29 -3.89
C GLU A 43 -9.11 1.48 -2.73
N PHE A 44 -8.24 0.95 -1.85
CA PHE A 44 -8.65 -0.01 -0.82
C PHE A 44 -8.86 0.61 0.56
N ILE A 45 -8.32 1.80 0.83
CA ILE A 45 -8.39 2.44 2.15
C ILE A 45 -9.16 3.78 2.06
N GLU A 46 -8.79 4.70 1.17
CA GLU A 46 -9.51 5.99 1.07
C GLU A 46 -10.90 5.84 0.43
N GLY A 47 -11.06 4.94 -0.54
CA GLY A 47 -12.35 4.68 -1.20
C GLY A 47 -13.39 3.95 -0.36
N GLN A 48 -13.08 3.62 0.90
CA GLN A 48 -14.00 2.98 1.86
C GLN A 48 -14.61 3.97 2.87
N GLN A 49 -14.38 5.29 2.71
CA GLN A 49 -14.96 6.36 3.54
C GLN A 49 -16.20 7.01 2.90
#